data_AF-A0A812ZPA6-F1
#
_entry.id   AF-A0A812ZPA6-F1
#
_cell.length_a   1.000
_cell.length_b   1.000
_cell.length_c   1.000
_cell.angle_alpha   90.00
_cell.angle_beta   90.00
_cell.angle_gamma   90.00
#
_symmetry.space_group_name_H-M   'P 1'
#
loop_
_entity.id
_entity.type
_entity.pdbx_description
1 polymer ?
#
loop_
_entity_poly.entity_id
_entity_poly.type
_entity_poly.pdbx_seq_one_letter_code
_entity_poly.pdbx_strand_id
1 'polypeptide(L)'
;LWCGYEAYRAQEEGKMIFIARASNLKQLGAALASTILAGLLGIPIGACTKPLKQDWPEALLCLVAITVAAASATSSSNCCRMFCNRLGAFLCGFMIPFWHTLGITAMISEAFGKVSLAFLAQIVVVVTSMCFFFLLETDRVSDQITRLEALQLCRGFEGSITQAACSEAADKARIFQEIGEKTDAVDHAISVLLAAGMSSPTLTQVARAGIDIQSAGHAEIALPFAALMTGFFALARVCFQMVYLHKVFFAWIQILSAGARLALVFVLWMSSKDERCFVLKMMAKLVALDLLILGPCMVLWEVKPSGGSPHVFWFAAPLVVHTIMLALACLGMRQLVSLRCGRCLLQIFLARGVSSFAGIFTIRRSHKESETEGDTETSTE
;
A
#
# COMPACT_ATOMS: atom_id res chain seq x y z
N LEU A 1 -29.25 -2.74 -19.68
CA LEU A 1 -29.22 -4.21 -19.85
C LEU A 1 -27.92 -4.71 -20.50
N TRP A 2 -27.46 -4.11 -21.60
CA TRP A 2 -26.26 -4.54 -22.34
C TRP A 2 -25.00 -4.72 -21.46
N CYS A 3 -24.68 -3.76 -20.57
CA CYS A 3 -23.54 -3.90 -19.66
C CYS A 3 -23.65 -5.13 -18.72
N GLY A 4 -24.86 -5.54 -18.34
CA GLY A 4 -25.09 -6.76 -17.57
C GLY A 4 -24.81 -8.01 -18.40
N TYR A 5 -25.16 -7.99 -19.68
CA TYR A 5 -24.82 -9.06 -20.61
C TYR A 5 -23.30 -9.17 -20.88
N GLU A 6 -22.61 -8.03 -21.00
CA GLU A 6 -21.13 -8.04 -21.09
C GLU A 6 -20.49 -8.59 -19.81
N ALA A 7 -21.04 -8.25 -18.64
CA ALA A 7 -20.58 -8.81 -17.38
C ALA A 7 -20.78 -10.34 -17.32
N TYR A 8 -21.93 -10.83 -17.80
CA TYR A 8 -22.21 -12.26 -17.97
C TYR A 8 -21.16 -12.96 -18.84
N ARG A 9 -20.92 -12.44 -20.05
CA ARG A 9 -19.92 -12.99 -20.98
C ARG A 9 -18.52 -13.00 -20.38
N ALA A 10 -18.13 -11.91 -19.73
CA ALA A 10 -16.84 -11.81 -19.06
C ALA A 10 -16.70 -12.83 -17.93
N GLN A 11 -17.76 -13.05 -17.15
CA GLN A 11 -17.77 -14.02 -16.07
C GLN A 11 -17.64 -15.46 -16.58
N GLU A 12 -18.38 -15.83 -17.63
CA GLU A 12 -18.26 -17.16 -18.24
C GLU A 12 -16.86 -17.44 -18.79
N GLU A 13 -16.24 -16.42 -19.40
CA GLU A 13 -14.91 -16.54 -20.00
C GLU A 13 -13.78 -16.35 -18.96
N GLY A 14 -14.11 -16.14 -17.68
CA GLY A 14 -13.14 -15.92 -16.60
C GLY A 14 -12.32 -14.62 -16.75
N LYS A 15 -12.87 -13.63 -17.45
CA LYS A 15 -12.22 -12.33 -17.73
C LYS A 15 -12.40 -11.35 -16.58
N MET A 16 -11.48 -10.38 -16.50
CA MET A 16 -11.58 -9.26 -15.58
C MET A 16 -12.43 -8.14 -16.17
N ILE A 17 -13.32 -7.59 -15.35
CA ILE A 17 -14.15 -6.41 -15.68
C ILE A 17 -13.57 -5.20 -14.95
N PHE A 18 -13.44 -4.09 -15.67
CA PHE A 18 -12.95 -2.83 -15.12
C PHE A 18 -14.00 -1.73 -15.26
N ILE A 19 -14.02 -0.82 -14.29
CA ILE A 19 -14.74 0.45 -14.43
C ILE A 19 -13.97 1.35 -15.41
N ALA A 20 -14.66 1.86 -16.42
CA ALA A 20 -14.12 2.88 -17.31
C ALA A 20 -13.80 4.16 -16.51
N ARG A 21 -12.54 4.61 -16.58
CA ARG A 21 -12.03 5.74 -15.80
C ARG A 21 -11.86 6.97 -16.68
N ALA A 22 -12.34 8.12 -16.20
CA ALA A 22 -12.07 9.40 -16.83
C ALA A 22 -10.63 9.85 -16.53
N SER A 23 -10.04 10.64 -17.44
CA SER A 23 -8.73 11.24 -17.21
C SER A 23 -8.76 12.16 -15.99
N ASN A 24 -7.85 11.92 -15.06
CA ASN A 24 -7.74 12.65 -13.79
C ASN A 24 -6.47 13.51 -13.70
N LEU A 25 -5.76 13.70 -14.81
CA LEU A 25 -4.47 14.38 -14.85
C LEU A 25 -4.51 15.80 -14.26
N LYS A 26 -5.61 16.54 -14.44
CA LYS A 26 -5.76 17.90 -13.88
C LYS A 26 -5.84 17.89 -12.35
N GLN A 27 -6.62 16.97 -11.78
CA GLN A 27 -6.78 16.86 -10.32
C GLN A 27 -5.48 16.38 -9.67
N LEU A 28 -4.82 15.39 -10.30
CA LEU A 28 -3.52 14.90 -9.86
C LEU A 28 -2.45 16.01 -9.96
N GLY A 29 -2.38 16.74 -11.08
CA GLY A 29 -1.45 17.83 -11.29
C GLY A 29 -1.60 18.95 -10.23
N ALA A 30 -2.83 19.35 -9.91
CA ALA A 30 -3.09 20.35 -8.87
C ALA A 30 -2.66 19.87 -7.47
N ALA A 31 -2.95 18.61 -7.14
CA ALA A 31 -2.57 18.02 -5.87
C ALA A 31 -1.05 17.89 -5.70
N LEU A 32 -0.35 17.44 -6.74
CA LEU A 32 1.11 17.36 -6.78
C LEU A 32 1.75 18.75 -6.71
N ALA A 33 1.24 19.73 -7.47
CA ALA A 33 1.75 21.11 -7.40
C ALA A 33 1.63 21.70 -5.99
N SER A 34 0.51 21.47 -5.31
CA SER A 34 0.33 21.91 -3.92
C SER A 34 1.29 21.21 -2.94
N THR A 35 1.61 19.94 -3.18
CA THR A 35 2.53 19.17 -2.32
C THR A 35 3.98 19.59 -2.55
N ILE A 36 4.36 19.84 -3.82
CA ILE A 36 5.65 20.43 -4.19
C ILE A 36 5.81 21.79 -3.53
N LEU A 37 4.80 22.66 -3.60
CA LEU A 37 4.85 23.97 -2.98
C LEU A 37 5.04 23.87 -1.46
N ALA A 38 4.38 22.94 -0.79
CA ALA A 38 4.57 22.69 0.64
C ALA A 38 6.02 22.28 0.97
N GLY A 39 6.60 21.37 0.17
CA GLY A 39 8.01 20.98 0.32
C GLY A 39 8.98 22.13 0.06
N LEU A 40 8.74 22.93 -0.99
CA LEU A 40 9.56 24.10 -1.31
C LEU A 40 9.49 25.17 -0.22
N LEU A 41 8.33 25.36 0.43
CA LEU A 41 8.17 26.29 1.55
C LEU A 41 8.94 25.85 2.81
N GLY A 42 9.15 24.54 2.99
CA GLY A 42 9.94 24.01 4.11
C GLY A 42 11.40 24.47 4.07
N ILE A 43 11.99 24.55 2.86
CA ILE A 43 13.41 24.89 2.66
C ILE A 43 13.79 26.28 3.22
N PRO A 44 13.15 27.40 2.82
CA PRO A 44 13.51 28.72 3.32
C PRO A 44 13.23 28.85 4.83
N ILE A 45 12.16 28.22 5.33
CA ILE A 45 11.85 28.25 6.77
C ILE A 45 12.91 27.49 7.58
N GLY A 46 13.36 26.33 7.10
CA GLY A 46 14.50 25.61 7.68
C GLY A 46 15.78 26.43 7.66
N ALA A 47 16.05 27.14 6.56
CA ALA A 47 17.24 27.99 6.44
C ALA A 47 17.19 29.20 7.38
N CYS A 48 16.03 29.83 7.55
CA CYS A 48 15.81 30.94 8.48
C CYS A 48 15.89 30.52 9.95
N THR A 49 15.58 29.26 10.27
CA THR A 49 15.63 28.74 11.64
C THR A 49 17.00 28.22 12.05
N LYS A 50 17.83 27.79 11.09
CA LYS A 50 19.23 27.40 11.32
C LYS A 50 20.07 28.37 12.17
N PRO A 51 20.08 29.70 11.94
CA PRO A 51 20.89 30.63 12.74
C PRO A 51 20.42 30.77 14.20
N LEU A 52 19.21 30.31 14.55
CA LEU A 52 18.70 30.36 15.93
C LEU A 52 19.40 29.34 16.86
N LYS A 53 20.39 28.56 16.39
CA LYS A 53 21.13 27.53 17.14
C LYS A 53 20.23 26.57 17.93
N GLN A 54 18.99 26.38 17.46
CA GLN A 54 18.10 25.40 18.03
C GLN A 54 18.43 24.06 17.37
N ASP A 55 19.27 23.27 18.06
CA ASP A 55 19.59 21.91 17.66
C ASP A 55 18.34 21.05 17.80
N TRP A 56 17.52 21.02 16.74
CA TRP A 56 16.42 20.08 16.66
C TRP A 56 17.00 18.67 16.53
N PRO A 57 16.64 17.72 17.41
CA PRO A 57 17.10 16.35 17.26
C PRO A 57 16.57 15.79 15.94
N GLU A 58 17.46 15.50 14.98
CA GLU A 58 17.10 15.01 13.64
C GLU A 58 16.21 13.76 13.72
N ALA A 59 16.48 12.89 14.71
CA ALA A 59 15.68 11.70 15.00
C ALA A 59 14.22 12.03 15.34
N LEU A 60 13.96 13.15 16.04
CA LEU A 60 12.61 13.59 16.36
C LEU A 60 11.87 14.08 15.12
N LEU A 61 12.53 14.86 14.26
CA LEU A 61 11.93 15.33 13.00
C LEU A 61 11.60 14.15 12.07
N CYS A 62 12.49 13.17 11.97
CA CYS A 62 12.23 11.92 11.26
C CYS A 62 11.04 11.15 11.86
N LEU A 63 10.95 11.05 13.19
CA LEU A 63 9.81 10.41 13.85
C LEU A 63 8.51 11.16 13.56
N VAL A 64 8.52 12.50 13.58
CA VAL A 64 7.35 13.30 13.22
C VAL A 64 6.96 13.04 11.75
N ALA A 65 7.91 12.99 10.82
CA ALA A 65 7.61 12.66 9.43
C ALA A 65 7.01 11.24 9.27
N ILE A 66 7.56 10.24 9.98
CA ILE A 66 7.06 8.84 9.97
C ILE A 66 5.65 8.76 10.56
N THR A 67 5.40 9.43 11.68
CA THR A 67 4.08 9.45 12.33
C THR A 67 3.04 10.18 11.48
N VAL A 68 3.42 11.27 10.82
CA VAL A 68 2.57 11.96 9.84
C VAL A 68 2.26 11.07 8.63
N ALA A 69 3.24 10.32 8.13
CA ALA A 69 3.05 9.35 7.05
C ALA A 69 2.11 8.21 7.48
N ALA A 70 2.31 7.64 8.66
CA ALA A 70 1.47 6.59 9.22
C ALA A 70 0.03 7.09 9.43
N ALA A 71 -0.14 8.29 10.00
CA ALA A 71 -1.43 8.93 10.17
C ALA A 71 -2.15 9.12 8.82
N SER A 72 -1.44 9.57 7.78
CA SER A 72 -1.98 9.70 6.42
C SER A 72 -2.43 8.36 5.84
N ALA A 73 -1.64 7.29 6.02
CA ALA A 73 -1.98 5.96 5.53
C ALA A 73 -3.21 5.37 6.25
N THR A 74 -3.37 5.62 7.55
CA THR A 74 -4.49 5.08 8.35
C THR A 74 -5.76 5.92 8.29
N SER A 75 -5.68 7.19 7.90
CA SER A 75 -6.82 8.10 7.96
C SER A 75 -7.85 7.82 6.86
N SER A 76 -9.13 7.77 7.26
CA SER A 76 -10.26 7.67 6.32
C SER A 76 -10.64 9.04 5.72
N SER A 77 -10.27 10.13 6.39
CA SER A 77 -10.66 11.49 6.02
C SER A 77 -9.71 12.07 4.98
N ASN A 78 -10.27 12.49 3.84
CA ASN A 78 -9.51 13.08 2.75
C ASN A 78 -8.75 14.34 3.16
N CYS A 79 -9.37 15.20 3.98
CA CYS A 79 -8.75 16.43 4.47
C CYS A 79 -7.55 16.14 5.37
N CYS A 80 -7.68 15.15 6.25
CA CYS A 80 -6.59 14.73 7.13
C CYS A 80 -5.41 14.17 6.32
N ARG A 81 -5.67 13.29 5.33
CA ARG A 81 -4.62 12.77 4.43
C ARG A 81 -3.90 13.89 3.68
N MET A 82 -4.67 14.83 3.11
CA MET A 82 -4.10 15.99 2.39
C MET A 82 -3.23 16.85 3.31
N PHE A 83 -3.69 17.14 4.52
CA PHE A 83 -2.91 17.89 5.51
C PHE A 83 -1.62 17.15 5.89
N CYS A 84 -1.72 15.86 6.22
CA CYS A 84 -0.56 15.04 6.57
C CYS A 84 0.45 14.95 5.42
N ASN A 85 0.01 14.73 4.18
CA ASN A 85 0.91 14.67 3.03
C ASN A 85 1.66 15.99 2.81
N ARG A 86 0.97 17.12 2.93
CA ARG A 86 1.59 18.46 2.82
C ARG A 86 2.53 18.75 3.98
N LEU A 87 2.14 18.42 5.21
CA LEU A 87 2.99 18.57 6.39
C LEU A 87 4.25 17.72 6.28
N GLY A 88 4.12 16.47 5.82
CA GLY A 88 5.25 15.58 5.59
C GLY A 88 6.20 16.09 4.52
N ALA A 89 5.68 16.56 3.38
CA ALA A 89 6.48 17.20 2.33
C ALA A 89 7.20 18.46 2.85
N PHE A 90 6.49 19.29 3.62
CA PHE A 90 7.06 20.46 4.28
C PHE A 90 8.20 20.07 5.23
N LEU A 91 8.01 19.06 6.08
CA LEU A 91 9.05 18.57 6.99
C LEU A 91 10.27 18.05 6.23
N CYS A 92 10.09 17.31 5.13
CA CYS A 92 11.20 16.90 4.28
C CYS A 92 11.99 18.10 3.74
N GLY A 93 11.31 19.15 3.29
CA GLY A 93 11.96 20.39 2.85
C GLY A 93 12.66 21.13 3.98
N PHE A 94 12.02 21.18 5.15
CA PHE A 94 12.55 21.80 6.37
C PHE A 94 13.82 21.14 6.88
N MET A 95 13.99 19.83 6.68
CA MET A 95 15.20 19.11 7.10
C MET A 95 16.43 19.39 6.22
N ILE A 96 16.25 19.79 4.96
CA ILE A 96 17.35 19.99 3.99
C ILE A 96 18.44 20.96 4.52
N PRO A 97 18.11 22.13 5.11
CA PRO A 97 19.12 23.08 5.59
C PRO A 97 19.90 22.65 6.83
N PHE A 98 19.32 21.76 7.66
CA PHE A 98 19.96 21.23 8.87
C PHE A 98 20.94 20.10 8.55
N TRP A 99 20.78 19.44 7.41
CA TRP A 99 21.73 18.41 6.97
C TRP A 99 23.08 19.03 6.56
N HIS A 100 24.07 18.80 7.42
CA HIS A 100 25.38 19.46 7.49
C HIS A 100 26.25 19.43 6.22
N THR A 101 25.92 18.63 5.21
CA THR A 101 26.81 18.36 4.07
C THR A 101 26.63 19.32 2.88
N LEU A 102 25.68 20.25 2.95
CA LEU A 102 25.42 21.24 1.88
C LEU A 102 26.12 22.60 2.08
N GLY A 103 26.89 22.79 3.16
CA GLY A 103 27.53 24.08 3.49
C GLY A 103 29.06 24.15 3.39
N ILE A 104 29.77 23.03 3.20
CA ILE A 104 31.26 22.98 3.26
C ILE A 104 31.84 22.16 2.10
N THR A 105 31.17 22.15 0.94
CA THR A 105 31.69 21.52 -0.29
C THR A 105 32.57 22.45 -1.12
N ALA A 106 32.82 23.68 -0.66
CA ALA A 106 33.64 24.66 -1.38
C ALA A 106 35.11 24.77 -0.89
N MET A 107 35.51 24.12 0.22
CA MET A 107 36.89 24.26 0.75
C MET A 107 37.61 22.97 1.15
N ILE A 108 36.97 21.80 1.15
CA ILE A 108 37.60 20.54 1.63
C ILE A 108 37.69 19.47 0.52
N SER A 109 37.39 19.80 -0.74
CA SER A 109 37.57 18.87 -1.87
C SER A 109 39.04 18.64 -2.26
N GLU A 110 39.98 19.40 -1.70
CA GLU A 110 41.38 19.36 -2.12
C GLU A 110 42.25 18.29 -1.42
N ALA A 111 41.77 17.58 -0.39
CA ALA A 111 42.65 16.73 0.42
C ALA A 111 42.14 15.30 0.69
N PHE A 112 41.69 14.57 -0.34
CA PHE A 112 41.32 13.13 -0.30
C PHE A 112 39.87 12.75 0.12
N GLY A 113 39.01 12.53 -0.88
CA GLY A 113 38.33 11.23 -1.08
C GLY A 113 37.24 10.74 -0.09
N LYS A 114 36.77 11.54 0.88
CA LYS A 114 35.72 11.12 1.85
C LYS A 114 34.37 11.84 1.70
N VAL A 115 34.22 12.72 0.71
CA VAL A 115 32.98 13.47 0.43
C VAL A 115 31.90 12.65 -0.30
N SER A 116 32.13 11.38 -0.65
CA SER A 116 31.25 10.67 -1.60
C SER A 116 29.97 10.02 -1.02
N LEU A 117 30.03 9.33 0.13
CA LEU A 117 28.95 8.39 0.51
C LEU A 117 27.86 9.00 1.40
N ALA A 118 28.23 9.78 2.42
CA ALA A 118 27.26 10.37 3.35
C ALA A 118 26.35 11.38 2.63
N PHE A 119 26.94 12.18 1.73
CA PHE A 119 26.21 13.11 0.86
C PHE A 119 25.26 12.39 -0.09
N LEU A 120 25.74 11.34 -0.78
CA LEU A 120 24.90 10.55 -1.69
C LEU A 120 23.76 9.86 -0.93
N ALA A 121 24.03 9.32 0.25
CA ALA A 121 23.01 8.73 1.11
C ALA A 121 21.94 9.75 1.50
N GLN A 122 22.33 10.98 1.86
CA GLN A 122 21.40 12.05 2.20
C GLN A 122 20.53 12.46 1.00
N ILE A 123 21.12 12.67 -0.18
CA ILE A 123 20.36 12.98 -1.41
C ILE A 123 19.33 11.89 -1.66
N VAL A 124 19.74 10.61 -1.59
CA VAL A 124 18.84 9.48 -1.80
C VAL A 124 17.70 9.49 -0.78
N VAL A 125 17.97 9.79 0.50
CA VAL A 125 16.92 9.88 1.52
C VAL A 125 15.98 11.07 1.26
N VAL A 126 16.48 12.27 0.93
CA VAL A 126 15.61 13.42 0.58
C VAL A 126 14.72 13.05 -0.60
N VAL A 127 15.32 12.61 -1.70
CA VAL A 127 14.61 12.32 -2.95
C VAL A 127 13.59 11.22 -2.72
N THR A 128 13.96 10.14 -2.03
CA THR A 128 13.04 9.05 -1.70
C THR A 128 11.88 9.54 -0.82
N SER A 129 12.15 10.39 0.16
CA SER A 129 11.13 10.95 1.05
C SER A 129 10.17 11.88 0.31
N MET A 130 10.69 12.73 -0.58
CA MET A 130 9.86 13.59 -1.44
C MET A 130 9.01 12.77 -2.41
N CYS A 131 9.61 11.79 -3.11
CA CYS A 131 8.88 10.86 -3.97
C CYS A 131 7.79 10.12 -3.18
N PHE A 132 8.09 9.69 -1.95
CA PHE A 132 7.13 9.02 -1.09
C PHE A 132 5.90 9.89 -0.78
N PHE A 133 6.08 11.16 -0.39
CA PHE A 133 4.93 12.05 -0.15
C PHE A 133 4.16 12.41 -1.42
N PHE A 134 4.81 12.46 -2.58
CA PHE A 134 4.12 12.61 -3.87
C PHE A 134 3.28 11.38 -4.23
N LEU A 135 3.80 10.18 -3.93
CA LEU A 135 3.04 8.95 -4.11
C LEU A 135 1.88 8.86 -3.12
N LEU A 136 2.05 9.28 -1.86
CA LEU A 136 0.94 9.33 -0.90
C LEU A 136 -0.18 10.27 -1.36
N GLU A 137 0.18 11.39 -2.00
CA GLU A 137 -0.80 12.31 -2.58
C GLU A 137 -1.48 11.71 -3.83
N THR A 138 -0.71 10.99 -4.64
CA THR A 138 -1.24 10.25 -5.80
C THR A 138 -2.23 9.17 -5.35
N ASP A 139 -1.90 8.41 -4.30
CA ASP A 139 -2.77 7.40 -3.70
C ASP A 139 -4.04 8.05 -3.12
N ARG A 140 -3.94 9.25 -2.52
CA ARG A 140 -5.09 10.00 -2.00
C ARG A 140 -6.06 10.42 -3.11
N VAL A 141 -5.54 11.06 -4.16
CA VAL A 141 -6.36 11.54 -5.28
C VAL A 141 -7.00 10.37 -6.02
N SER A 142 -6.23 9.32 -6.31
CA SER A 142 -6.70 8.14 -7.02
C SER A 142 -7.81 7.41 -6.25
N ASP A 143 -7.67 7.32 -4.94
CA ASP A 143 -8.71 6.76 -4.07
C ASP A 143 -10.00 7.61 -4.08
N GLN A 144 -9.87 8.93 -3.94
CA GLN A 144 -11.02 9.83 -3.96
C GLN A 144 -11.82 9.69 -5.27
N ILE A 145 -11.12 9.60 -6.41
CA ILE A 145 -11.75 9.44 -7.72
C ILE A 145 -12.44 8.08 -7.83
N THR A 146 -11.77 7.00 -7.43
CA THR A 146 -12.35 5.65 -7.44
C THR A 146 -13.66 5.59 -6.65
N ARG A 147 -13.71 6.26 -5.49
CA ARG A 147 -14.94 6.35 -4.69
C ARG A 147 -16.04 7.14 -5.38
N LEU A 148 -15.71 8.26 -6.02
CA LEU A 148 -16.69 9.05 -6.77
C LEU A 148 -17.22 8.30 -7.99
N GLU A 149 -16.37 7.58 -8.71
CA GLU A 149 -16.74 6.72 -9.84
C GLU A 149 -17.71 5.62 -9.39
N ALA A 150 -17.40 4.93 -8.29
CA ALA A 150 -18.29 3.92 -7.72
C ALA A 150 -19.66 4.53 -7.32
N LEU A 151 -19.66 5.68 -6.65
CA LEU A 151 -20.92 6.37 -6.29
C LEU A 151 -21.73 6.82 -7.50
N GLN A 152 -21.07 7.23 -8.59
CA GLN A 152 -21.74 7.58 -9.84
C GLN A 152 -22.37 6.37 -10.51
N LEU A 153 -21.68 5.23 -10.53
CA LEU A 153 -22.21 3.98 -11.09
C LEU A 153 -23.37 3.39 -10.28
N CYS A 154 -23.38 3.60 -8.96
CA CYS A 154 -24.50 3.19 -8.13
C CYS A 154 -25.77 4.04 -8.36
N ARG A 155 -25.69 5.22 -9.00
CA ARG A 155 -26.87 6.05 -9.27
C ARG A 155 -27.74 5.39 -10.34
N GLY A 156 -28.94 4.95 -9.93
CA GLY A 156 -29.88 4.28 -10.82
C GLY A 156 -29.63 2.77 -10.98
N PHE A 157 -28.66 2.20 -10.25
CA PHE A 157 -28.55 0.76 -10.10
C PHE A 157 -29.40 0.30 -8.91
N GLU A 158 -30.45 -0.46 -9.18
CA GLU A 158 -31.42 -0.92 -8.17
C GLU A 158 -31.02 -2.24 -7.48
N GLY A 159 -29.81 -2.74 -7.76
CA GLY A 159 -29.24 -3.92 -7.12
C GLY A 159 -29.28 -5.18 -7.99
N SER A 160 -30.07 -5.20 -9.07
CA SER A 160 -30.15 -6.33 -9.99
C SER A 160 -30.22 -5.91 -11.47
N ILE A 161 -29.66 -6.73 -12.36
CA ILE A 161 -29.80 -6.56 -13.81
C ILE A 161 -31.24 -6.72 -14.28
N THR A 162 -32.12 -7.38 -13.52
CA THR A 162 -33.54 -7.60 -13.84
C THR A 162 -34.31 -6.29 -14.03
N GLN A 163 -33.91 -5.27 -13.28
CA GLN A 163 -34.46 -3.90 -13.33
C GLN A 163 -33.83 -3.04 -14.43
N ALA A 164 -32.82 -3.55 -15.15
CA ALA A 164 -32.12 -2.75 -16.14
C ALA A 164 -33.04 -2.39 -17.31
N ALA A 165 -33.04 -1.10 -17.67
CA ALA A 165 -33.75 -0.61 -18.84
C ALA A 165 -33.17 -1.21 -20.13
N CYS A 166 -34.06 -1.42 -21.10
CA CYS A 166 -33.76 -1.83 -22.46
C CYS A 166 -34.78 -1.14 -23.38
N SER A 167 -34.30 -0.56 -24.48
CA SER A 167 -35.15 0.11 -25.48
C SER A 167 -36.00 -0.87 -26.27
N GLU A 168 -35.50 -2.09 -26.49
CA GLU A 168 -36.16 -3.12 -27.28
C GLU A 168 -36.56 -4.32 -26.41
N ALA A 169 -37.86 -4.60 -26.31
CA ALA A 169 -38.37 -5.71 -25.49
C ALA A 169 -37.91 -7.09 -26.00
N ALA A 170 -37.73 -7.24 -27.32
CA ALA A 170 -37.23 -8.48 -27.92
C ALA A 170 -35.78 -8.76 -27.52
N ASP A 171 -34.91 -7.74 -27.52
CA ASP A 171 -33.53 -7.84 -27.03
C ASP A 171 -33.50 -8.16 -25.55
N LYS A 172 -34.38 -7.53 -24.77
CA LYS A 172 -34.53 -7.84 -23.34
C LYS A 172 -34.79 -9.32 -23.13
N ALA A 173 -35.78 -9.88 -23.83
CA ALA A 173 -36.13 -11.30 -23.72
C ALA A 173 -34.97 -12.21 -24.13
N ARG A 174 -34.29 -11.93 -25.26
CA ARG A 174 -33.15 -12.72 -25.74
C ARG A 174 -31.98 -12.72 -24.75
N ILE A 175 -31.62 -11.54 -24.23
CA ILE A 175 -30.52 -11.40 -23.26
C ILE A 175 -30.83 -12.17 -21.97
N PHE A 176 -32.03 -12.01 -21.41
CA PHE A 176 -32.41 -12.75 -20.20
C PHE A 176 -32.51 -14.25 -20.44
N GLN A 177 -32.95 -14.68 -21.62
CA GLN A 177 -32.97 -16.09 -21.98
C GLN A 177 -31.55 -16.69 -22.02
N GLU A 178 -30.57 -15.96 -22.56
CA GLU A 178 -29.18 -16.43 -22.61
C GLU A 178 -28.51 -16.45 -21.23
N ILE A 179 -28.75 -15.43 -20.40
CA ILE A 179 -28.25 -15.39 -19.02
C ILE A 179 -28.89 -16.52 -18.19
N GLY A 180 -30.20 -16.72 -18.34
CA GLY A 180 -30.97 -17.76 -17.67
C GLY A 180 -30.80 -17.75 -16.15
N GLU A 181 -30.49 -18.92 -15.59
CA GLU A 181 -30.31 -19.15 -14.15
C GLU A 181 -29.06 -18.49 -13.56
N LYS A 182 -28.18 -17.91 -14.40
CA LYS A 182 -26.93 -17.27 -13.94
C LYS A 182 -27.12 -15.81 -13.54
N THR A 183 -28.36 -15.31 -13.52
CA THR A 183 -28.68 -13.91 -13.16
C THR A 183 -28.05 -13.49 -11.83
N ASP A 184 -28.19 -14.32 -10.79
CA ASP A 184 -27.61 -14.04 -9.46
C ASP A 184 -26.08 -13.97 -9.47
N ALA A 185 -25.45 -14.81 -10.31
CA ALA A 185 -23.99 -14.82 -10.45
C ALA A 185 -23.49 -13.53 -11.11
N VAL A 186 -24.24 -12.99 -12.07
CA VAL A 186 -23.96 -11.72 -12.75
C VAL A 186 -24.17 -10.54 -11.82
N ASP A 187 -25.29 -10.52 -11.08
CA ASP A 187 -25.57 -9.50 -10.07
C ASP A 187 -24.48 -9.47 -9.00
N HIS A 188 -24.04 -10.65 -8.56
CA HIS A 188 -22.92 -10.75 -7.63
C HIS A 188 -21.62 -10.20 -8.25
N ALA A 189 -21.31 -10.54 -9.50
CA ALA A 189 -20.12 -10.03 -10.18
C ALA A 189 -20.13 -8.50 -10.36
N ILE A 190 -21.31 -7.91 -10.60
CA ILE A 190 -21.52 -6.45 -10.66
C ILE A 190 -21.38 -5.84 -9.26
N SER A 191 -21.92 -6.48 -8.22
CA SER A 191 -21.74 -6.01 -6.84
C SER A 191 -20.25 -5.95 -6.47
N VAL A 192 -19.47 -6.96 -6.87
CA VAL A 192 -18.02 -7.03 -6.71
C VAL A 192 -17.34 -5.91 -7.50
N LEU A 193 -17.74 -5.69 -8.75
CA LEU A 193 -17.23 -4.59 -9.58
C LEU A 193 -17.41 -3.23 -8.90
N LEU A 194 -18.61 -2.96 -8.37
CA LEU A 194 -18.95 -1.70 -7.70
C LEU A 194 -18.22 -1.54 -6.36
N ALA A 195 -18.07 -2.62 -5.59
CA ALA A 195 -17.40 -2.60 -4.29
C ALA A 195 -15.88 -2.49 -4.41
N ALA A 196 -15.26 -3.32 -5.25
CA ALA A 196 -13.80 -3.41 -5.39
C ALA A 196 -13.22 -2.43 -6.41
N GLY A 197 -14.03 -1.92 -7.34
CA GLY A 197 -13.58 -1.12 -8.49
C GLY A 197 -13.14 -1.97 -9.69
N MET A 198 -13.20 -3.29 -9.56
CA MET A 198 -12.95 -4.28 -10.61
C MET A 198 -13.63 -5.61 -10.23
N SER A 199 -13.90 -6.48 -11.20
CA SER A 199 -14.40 -7.82 -10.95
C SER A 199 -13.47 -8.84 -11.58
N SER A 200 -13.06 -9.86 -10.82
CA SER A 200 -12.26 -10.99 -11.27
C SER A 200 -12.80 -12.27 -10.62
N PRO A 201 -12.60 -13.45 -11.23
CA PRO A 201 -13.05 -14.71 -10.63
C PRO A 201 -12.52 -14.90 -9.19
N THR A 202 -11.28 -14.50 -8.94
CA THR A 202 -10.64 -14.55 -7.62
C THR A 202 -11.34 -13.60 -6.64
N LEU A 203 -11.58 -12.35 -7.00
CA LEU A 203 -12.28 -11.39 -6.14
C LEU A 203 -13.73 -11.79 -5.87
N THR A 204 -14.42 -12.36 -6.87
CA THR A 204 -15.77 -12.90 -6.70
C THR A 204 -15.79 -14.05 -5.68
N GLN A 205 -14.78 -14.94 -5.71
CA GLN A 205 -14.63 -16.00 -4.73
C GLN A 205 -14.31 -15.47 -3.32
N VAL A 206 -13.41 -14.49 -3.22
CA VAL A 206 -13.07 -13.80 -1.96
C VAL A 206 -14.31 -13.14 -1.35
N ALA A 207 -15.12 -12.46 -2.16
CA ALA A 207 -16.37 -11.83 -1.72
C ALA A 207 -17.40 -12.87 -1.24
N ARG A 208 -17.53 -14.01 -1.94
CA ARG A 208 -18.39 -15.13 -1.49
C ARG A 208 -17.96 -15.72 -0.15
N ALA A 209 -16.68 -15.60 0.21
CA ALA A 209 -16.18 -16.00 1.51
C ALA A 209 -16.49 -14.99 2.64
N GLY A 210 -17.28 -13.95 2.36
CA GLY A 210 -17.67 -12.93 3.34
C GLY A 210 -16.58 -11.91 3.65
N ILE A 211 -15.52 -11.85 2.84
CA ILE A 211 -14.41 -10.90 3.02
C ILE A 211 -14.81 -9.55 2.42
N ASP A 212 -14.53 -8.47 3.16
CA ASP A 212 -14.75 -7.10 2.70
C ASP A 212 -13.75 -6.76 1.59
N ILE A 213 -14.29 -6.63 0.37
CA ILE A 213 -13.53 -6.30 -0.85
C ILE A 213 -13.62 -4.81 -1.20
N GLN A 214 -14.09 -3.94 -0.30
CA GLN A 214 -14.19 -2.51 -0.57
C GLN A 214 -12.85 -1.93 -1.03
N SER A 215 -12.87 -1.30 -2.21
CA SER A 215 -11.69 -0.72 -2.85
C SER A 215 -10.56 -1.73 -3.09
N ALA A 216 -10.80 -3.04 -3.18
CA ALA A 216 -9.76 -4.07 -3.38
C ALA A 216 -8.93 -3.86 -4.65
N GLY A 217 -9.52 -3.29 -5.71
CA GLY A 217 -8.84 -2.93 -6.96
C GLY A 217 -8.04 -1.63 -6.92
N HIS A 218 -8.01 -0.94 -5.77
CA HIS A 218 -7.19 0.27 -5.59
C HIS A 218 -5.79 -0.11 -5.10
N ALA A 219 -4.78 0.18 -5.90
CA ALA A 219 -3.38 -0.02 -5.55
C ALA A 219 -2.87 1.13 -4.67
N GLU A 220 -2.30 0.80 -3.51
CA GLU A 220 -1.58 1.74 -2.65
C GLU A 220 -0.08 1.63 -2.94
N ILE A 221 0.50 2.62 -3.61
CA ILE A 221 1.86 2.50 -4.19
C ILE A 221 2.91 3.10 -3.26
N ALA A 222 2.57 4.09 -2.44
CA ALA A 222 3.56 4.87 -1.69
C ALA A 222 4.39 4.04 -0.70
N LEU A 223 3.73 3.26 0.15
CA LEU A 223 4.40 2.45 1.18
C LEU A 223 5.20 1.28 0.58
N PRO A 224 4.67 0.52 -0.40
CA PRO A 224 5.48 -0.46 -1.13
C PRO A 224 6.69 0.17 -1.83
N PHE A 225 6.54 1.34 -2.44
CA PHE A 225 7.65 2.05 -3.05
C PHE A 225 8.74 2.40 -2.02
N ALA A 226 8.37 2.96 -0.86
CA ALA A 226 9.34 3.26 0.19
C ALA A 226 10.10 1.99 0.63
N ALA A 227 9.39 0.90 0.87
CA ALA A 227 10.00 -0.36 1.30
C ALA A 227 10.96 -0.94 0.25
N LEU A 228 10.59 -0.89 -1.04
CA LEU A 228 11.45 -1.35 -2.12
C LEU A 228 12.67 -0.44 -2.32
N MET A 229 12.49 0.88 -2.21
CA MET A 229 13.58 1.86 -2.34
C MET A 229 14.64 1.72 -1.25
N THR A 230 14.25 1.39 -0.02
CA THR A 230 15.23 1.09 1.05
C THR A 230 16.14 -0.09 0.71
N GLY A 231 15.70 -1.02 -0.16
CA GLY A 231 16.50 -2.14 -0.61
C GLY A 231 17.68 -1.76 -1.49
N PHE A 232 17.50 -0.82 -2.41
CA PHE A 232 18.60 -0.29 -3.22
C PHE A 232 19.66 0.38 -2.35
N PHE A 233 19.22 1.12 -1.34
CA PHE A 233 20.13 1.75 -0.39
C PHE A 233 20.87 0.72 0.48
N ALA A 234 20.16 -0.31 0.95
CA ALA A 234 20.76 -1.39 1.71
C ALA A 234 21.82 -2.13 0.88
N LEU A 235 21.53 -2.44 -0.38
CA LEU A 235 22.48 -3.09 -1.28
C LEU A 235 23.72 -2.22 -1.55
N ALA A 236 23.54 -0.93 -1.82
CA ALA A 236 24.64 0.02 -1.98
C ALA A 236 25.53 0.08 -0.72
N ARG A 237 24.92 0.08 0.47
CA ARG A 237 25.65 0.00 1.74
C ARG A 237 26.40 -1.34 1.88
N VAL A 238 25.81 -2.47 1.50
CA VAL A 238 26.48 -3.78 1.58
C VAL A 238 27.68 -3.85 0.66
N CYS A 239 27.55 -3.42 -0.60
CA CYS A 239 28.67 -3.36 -1.53
C CYS A 239 29.82 -2.55 -0.92
N PHE A 240 29.49 -1.43 -0.28
CA PHE A 240 30.47 -0.63 0.45
C PHE A 240 31.05 -1.38 1.68
N GLN A 241 30.22 -1.97 2.54
CA GLN A 241 30.70 -2.69 3.73
C GLN A 241 31.54 -3.94 3.39
N MET A 242 31.23 -4.64 2.30
CA MET A 242 31.97 -5.80 1.83
C MET A 242 33.36 -5.40 1.32
N VAL A 243 33.43 -4.31 0.54
CA VAL A 243 34.70 -3.80 0.01
C VAL A 243 35.59 -3.21 1.11
N TYR A 244 35.00 -2.55 2.12
CA TYR A 244 35.77 -1.73 3.07
C TYR A 244 35.82 -2.26 4.52
N LEU A 245 34.83 -3.01 5.01
CA LEU A 245 34.69 -3.34 6.45
C LEU A 245 34.79 -4.84 6.79
N HIS A 246 34.88 -5.73 5.79
CA HIS A 246 35.10 -7.19 5.97
C HIS A 246 34.11 -7.89 6.95
N LYS A 247 32.89 -7.34 7.16
CA LYS A 247 31.87 -7.93 8.04
C LYS A 247 30.91 -8.85 7.26
N VAL A 248 31.37 -10.07 6.99
CA VAL A 248 30.68 -11.04 6.11
C VAL A 248 29.26 -11.41 6.59
N PHE A 249 29.04 -11.55 7.90
CA PHE A 249 27.74 -11.97 8.43
C PHE A 249 26.60 -11.00 8.10
N PHE A 250 26.81 -9.69 8.30
CA PHE A 250 25.78 -8.67 8.03
C PHE A 250 25.52 -8.48 6.53
N ALA A 251 26.52 -8.74 5.69
CA ALA A 251 26.36 -8.71 4.25
C ALA A 251 25.38 -9.80 3.77
N TRP A 252 25.46 -11.03 4.32
CA TRP A 252 24.54 -12.11 3.96
C TRP A 252 23.08 -11.79 4.28
N ILE A 253 22.80 -11.27 5.48
CA ILE A 253 21.44 -10.86 5.87
C ILE A 253 20.85 -9.86 4.88
N GLN A 254 21.67 -8.90 4.45
CA GLN A 254 21.24 -7.86 3.53
C GLN A 254 21.13 -8.33 2.08
N ILE A 255 22.01 -9.22 1.62
CA ILE A 255 21.88 -9.87 0.31
C ILE A 255 20.55 -10.64 0.25
N LEU A 256 20.22 -11.40 1.31
CA LEU A 256 18.96 -12.13 1.37
C LEU A 256 17.76 -11.18 1.41
N SER A 257 17.85 -10.07 2.16
CA SER A 257 16.80 -9.05 2.19
C SER A 257 16.61 -8.36 0.82
N ALA A 258 17.69 -8.05 0.11
CA ALA A 258 17.64 -7.50 -1.23
C ALA A 258 17.07 -8.52 -2.23
N GLY A 259 17.46 -9.79 -2.13
CA GLY A 259 16.91 -10.88 -2.93
C GLY A 259 15.40 -11.03 -2.75
N ALA A 260 14.91 -10.97 -1.51
CA ALA A 260 13.46 -11.03 -1.22
C ALA A 260 12.70 -9.85 -1.86
N ARG A 261 13.27 -8.64 -1.85
CA ARG A 261 12.67 -7.45 -2.51
C ARG A 261 12.66 -7.58 -4.04
N LEU A 262 13.74 -8.07 -4.65
CA LEU A 262 13.80 -8.31 -6.09
C LEU A 262 12.78 -9.39 -6.51
N ALA A 263 12.66 -10.45 -5.72
CA ALA A 263 11.65 -11.48 -5.93
C ALA A 263 10.23 -10.89 -5.80
N LEU A 264 9.97 -10.00 -4.84
CA LEU A 264 8.69 -9.29 -4.72
C LEU A 264 8.37 -8.44 -5.97
N VAL A 265 9.36 -7.70 -6.50
CA VAL A 265 9.18 -6.93 -7.75
C VAL A 265 8.90 -7.87 -8.92
N PHE A 266 9.59 -9.00 -9.00
CA PHE A 266 9.34 -10.01 -10.02
C PHE A 266 7.93 -10.60 -9.92
N VAL A 267 7.48 -10.96 -8.72
CA VAL A 267 6.11 -11.44 -8.47
C VAL A 267 5.10 -10.38 -8.87
N LEU A 268 5.28 -9.11 -8.46
CA LEU A 268 4.42 -8.00 -8.88
C LEU A 268 4.35 -7.87 -10.40
N TRP A 269 5.48 -8.02 -11.10
CA TRP A 269 5.51 -7.95 -12.56
C TRP A 269 4.76 -9.11 -13.22
N MET A 270 4.87 -10.32 -12.68
CA MET A 270 4.21 -11.51 -13.21
C MET A 270 2.72 -11.62 -12.85
N SER A 271 2.30 -11.01 -11.73
CA SER A 271 0.93 -11.11 -11.23
C SER A 271 -0.10 -10.40 -12.12
N SER A 272 -1.33 -10.93 -12.13
CA SER A 272 -2.51 -10.27 -12.70
C SER A 272 -2.83 -8.96 -11.95
N LYS A 273 -3.66 -8.11 -12.52
CA LYS A 273 -3.91 -6.76 -11.98
C LYS A 273 -4.57 -6.77 -10.59
N ASP A 274 -5.48 -7.71 -10.33
CA ASP A 274 -6.09 -7.91 -9.00
C ASP A 274 -5.06 -8.38 -7.97
N GLU A 275 -4.24 -9.38 -8.32
CA GLU A 275 -3.17 -9.87 -7.45
C GLU A 275 -2.12 -8.79 -7.18
N ARG A 276 -1.79 -7.95 -8.17
CA ARG A 276 -0.92 -6.77 -7.96
C ARG A 276 -1.52 -5.81 -6.92
N CYS A 277 -2.81 -5.51 -7.01
CA CYS A 277 -3.47 -4.63 -6.04
C CYS A 277 -3.45 -5.25 -4.63
N PHE A 278 -3.71 -6.55 -4.53
CA PHE A 278 -3.58 -7.30 -3.29
C PHE A 278 -2.17 -7.21 -2.69
N VAL A 279 -1.14 -7.56 -3.47
CA VAL A 279 0.26 -7.55 -3.00
C VAL A 279 0.67 -6.15 -2.55
N LEU A 280 0.30 -5.11 -3.30
CA LEU A 280 0.60 -3.72 -2.94
C LEU A 280 -0.08 -3.29 -1.63
N LYS A 281 -1.35 -3.65 -1.43
CA LYS A 281 -2.06 -3.37 -0.15
C LYS A 281 -1.48 -4.14 1.03
N MET A 282 -1.17 -5.41 0.82
CA MET A 282 -0.52 -6.25 1.83
C MET A 282 0.83 -5.65 2.24
N MET A 283 1.65 -5.28 1.25
CA MET A 283 2.92 -4.59 1.49
C MET A 283 2.69 -3.28 2.24
N ALA A 284 1.75 -2.44 1.81
CA ALA A 284 1.46 -1.16 2.45
C ALA A 284 1.18 -1.33 3.96
N LYS A 285 0.33 -2.30 4.33
CA LYS A 285 -0.03 -2.56 5.74
C LYS A 285 1.11 -3.13 6.56
N LEU A 286 1.85 -4.09 6.01
CA LEU A 286 2.99 -4.68 6.71
C LEU A 286 4.12 -3.67 6.88
N VAL A 287 4.37 -2.81 5.89
CA VAL A 287 5.33 -1.69 5.99
C VAL A 287 4.87 -0.65 7.00
N ALA A 288 3.59 -0.27 6.99
CA ALA A 288 3.06 0.67 7.98
C ALA A 288 3.21 0.14 9.41
N LEU A 289 2.95 -1.16 9.62
CA LEU A 289 3.15 -1.83 10.91
C LEU A 289 4.63 -1.84 11.29
N ASP A 290 5.52 -2.17 10.36
CA ASP A 290 6.97 -2.16 10.56
C ASP A 290 7.47 -0.76 10.97
N LEU A 291 7.02 0.29 10.27
CA LEU A 291 7.37 1.68 10.61
C LEU A 291 6.85 2.12 11.97
N LEU A 292 5.63 1.69 12.34
CA LEU A 292 5.02 2.03 13.62
C LEU A 292 5.75 1.38 14.81
N ILE A 293 6.32 0.18 14.60
CA ILE A 293 7.08 -0.54 15.62
C ILE A 293 8.54 -0.03 15.66
N LEU A 294 9.22 0.00 14.52
CA LEU A 294 10.64 0.35 14.46
C LEU A 294 10.90 1.84 14.73
N GLY A 295 9.99 2.73 14.31
CA GLY A 295 10.16 4.19 14.46
C GLY A 295 10.37 4.65 15.91
N PRO A 296 9.46 4.33 16.85
CA PRO A 296 9.63 4.65 18.27
C PRO A 296 10.86 3.95 18.88
N CYS A 297 11.12 2.70 18.50
CA CYS A 297 12.32 1.98 18.96
C CYS A 297 13.62 2.70 18.55
N MET A 298 13.69 3.26 17.34
CA MET A 298 14.83 4.07 16.90
C MET A 298 15.06 5.27 17.81
N VAL A 299 14.00 6.02 18.13
CA VAL A 299 14.12 7.22 18.96
C VAL A 299 14.50 6.88 20.40
N LEU A 300 13.88 5.85 20.98
CA LEU A 300 14.22 5.40 22.34
C LEU A 300 15.68 4.96 22.44
N TRP A 301 16.22 4.34 21.38
CA TRP A 301 17.60 3.87 21.36
C TRP A 301 18.62 5.01 21.19
N GLU A 302 18.31 6.00 20.34
CA GLU A 302 19.09 7.24 20.21
C GLU A 302 19.17 7.99 21.54
N VAL A 303 18.05 8.09 22.27
CA VAL A 303 17.97 8.82 23.55
C VAL A 303 18.64 8.05 24.69
N LYS A 304 18.59 6.71 24.67
CA LYS A 304 19.18 5.86 25.71
C LYS A 304 20.06 4.79 25.08
N PRO A 305 21.34 5.09 24.77
CA PRO A 305 22.27 4.12 24.23
C PRO A 305 22.56 3.04 25.28
N SER A 306 21.75 1.97 25.26
CA SER A 306 22.04 0.76 26.02
C SER A 306 23.22 0.03 25.37
N GLY A 307 24.13 -0.55 26.16
CA GLY A 307 25.39 -1.12 25.68
C GLY A 307 25.30 -2.33 24.72
N GLY A 308 24.10 -2.71 24.26
CA GLY A 308 23.92 -3.73 23.23
C GLY A 308 24.03 -3.15 21.82
N SER A 309 24.49 -3.94 20.84
CA SER A 309 24.57 -3.49 19.45
C SER A 309 23.20 -3.63 18.75
N PRO A 310 22.46 -2.54 18.46
CA PRO A 310 21.13 -2.60 17.82
C PRO A 310 21.16 -3.09 16.37
N HIS A 311 22.35 -3.21 15.78
CA HIS A 311 22.56 -3.53 14.38
C HIS A 311 21.95 -4.87 13.96
N VAL A 312 21.98 -5.90 14.82
CA VAL A 312 21.40 -7.21 14.48
C VAL A 312 19.89 -7.11 14.28
N PHE A 313 19.20 -6.39 15.18
CA PHE A 313 17.75 -6.20 15.08
C PHE A 313 17.38 -5.37 13.84
N TRP A 314 18.15 -4.32 13.52
CA TRP A 314 17.95 -3.48 12.32
C TRP A 314 18.12 -4.19 11.00
N PHE A 315 18.96 -5.23 10.93
CA PHE A 315 19.13 -6.00 9.71
C PHE A 315 18.18 -7.20 9.65
N ALA A 316 17.87 -7.80 10.80
CA ALA A 316 16.97 -8.96 10.86
C ALA A 316 15.49 -8.59 10.65
N ALA A 317 15.00 -7.49 11.23
CA ALA A 317 13.58 -7.13 11.15
C ALA A 317 13.11 -6.91 9.69
N PRO A 318 13.80 -6.12 8.85
CA PRO A 318 13.42 -5.98 7.45
C PRO A 318 13.49 -7.31 6.69
N LEU A 319 14.50 -8.16 6.95
CA LEU A 319 14.58 -9.47 6.30
C LEU A 319 13.34 -10.33 6.60
N VAL A 320 12.94 -10.41 7.88
CA VAL A 320 11.75 -11.17 8.30
C VAL A 320 10.49 -10.60 7.66
N VAL A 321 10.31 -9.28 7.67
CA VAL A 321 9.12 -8.63 7.09
C VAL A 321 9.02 -8.87 5.59
N HIS A 322 10.11 -8.70 4.83
CA HIS A 322 10.10 -8.88 3.38
C HIS A 322 9.96 -10.36 2.97
N THR A 323 10.50 -11.29 3.76
CA THR A 323 10.31 -12.73 3.50
C THR A 323 8.86 -13.16 3.76
N ILE A 324 8.21 -12.63 4.80
CA ILE A 324 6.77 -12.83 5.04
C ILE A 324 5.95 -12.25 3.89
N MET A 325 6.25 -11.01 3.46
CA MET A 325 5.59 -10.40 2.29
C MET A 325 5.73 -11.28 1.05
N LEU A 326 6.94 -11.78 0.77
CA LEU A 326 7.20 -12.62 -0.39
C LEU A 326 6.42 -13.94 -0.31
N ALA A 327 6.42 -14.60 0.84
CA ALA A 327 5.67 -15.84 1.04
C ALA A 327 4.16 -15.63 0.79
N LEU A 328 3.58 -14.57 1.34
CA LEU A 328 2.18 -14.23 1.15
C LEU A 328 1.86 -13.83 -0.30
N ALA A 329 2.76 -13.09 -0.96
CA ALA A 329 2.62 -12.72 -2.37
C ALA A 329 2.67 -13.94 -3.30
N CYS A 330 3.52 -14.93 -3.01
CA CYS A 330 3.60 -16.18 -3.77
C CYS A 330 2.36 -17.07 -3.57
N LEU A 331 1.74 -17.06 -2.38
CA LEU A 331 0.48 -17.76 -2.13
C LEU A 331 -0.67 -17.15 -2.95
N GLY A 332 -0.73 -15.81 -3.01
CA GLY A 332 -1.80 -15.08 -3.70
C GLY A 332 -3.16 -15.21 -3.01
N MET A 333 -4.15 -14.43 -3.47
CA MET A 333 -5.45 -14.38 -2.80
C MET A 333 -6.17 -15.74 -2.81
N ARG A 334 -6.12 -16.46 -3.93
CA ARG A 334 -6.84 -17.73 -4.10
C ARG A 334 -6.44 -18.80 -3.08
N GLN A 335 -5.14 -18.95 -2.84
CA GLN A 335 -4.64 -19.95 -1.87
C GLN A 335 -4.81 -19.42 -0.44
N LEU A 336 -4.69 -18.11 -0.21
CA LEU A 336 -4.96 -17.53 1.10
C LEU A 336 -6.41 -17.77 1.55
N VAL A 337 -7.41 -17.69 0.66
CA VAL A 337 -8.81 -17.95 1.04
C VAL A 337 -9.02 -19.39 1.56
N SER A 338 -8.26 -20.37 1.06
CA SER A 338 -8.41 -21.78 1.46
C SER A 338 -7.71 -22.13 2.78
N LEU A 339 -6.81 -21.27 3.27
CA LEU A 339 -6.13 -21.47 4.55
C LEU A 339 -7.03 -21.09 5.74
N ARG A 340 -6.96 -21.86 6.84
CA ARG A 340 -7.77 -21.66 8.05
C ARG A 340 -7.72 -20.22 8.60
N CYS A 341 -6.52 -19.64 8.67
CA CYS A 341 -6.33 -18.24 9.11
C CYS A 341 -6.30 -17.25 7.95
N GLY A 342 -6.33 -17.72 6.70
CA GLY A 342 -6.09 -16.87 5.55
C GLY A 342 -7.26 -15.96 5.20
N ARG A 343 -8.50 -16.33 5.54
CA ARG A 343 -9.65 -15.41 5.46
C ARG A 343 -9.49 -14.18 6.37
N CYS A 344 -8.98 -14.37 7.59
CA CYS A 344 -8.69 -13.27 8.51
C CYS A 344 -7.55 -12.39 7.99
N LEU A 345 -6.49 -13.00 7.45
CA LEU A 345 -5.39 -12.26 6.83
C LEU A 345 -5.86 -11.44 5.63
N LEU A 346 -6.67 -12.02 4.74
CA LEU A 346 -7.24 -11.32 3.61
C LEU A 346 -8.17 -10.19 4.03
N GLN A 347 -8.99 -10.39 5.08
CA GLN A 347 -9.77 -9.31 5.67
C GLN A 347 -8.86 -8.18 6.16
N ILE A 348 -7.77 -8.50 6.86
CA ILE A 348 -6.80 -7.50 7.31
C ILE A 348 -6.15 -6.78 6.14
N PHE A 349 -5.84 -7.45 5.03
CA PHE A 349 -5.12 -6.86 3.90
C PHE A 349 -6.02 -6.11 2.91
N LEU A 350 -7.24 -6.59 2.63
CA LEU A 350 -8.13 -6.00 1.63
C LEU A 350 -9.03 -4.90 2.18
N ALA A 351 -9.61 -5.11 3.37
CA ALA A 351 -10.52 -4.16 4.01
C ALA A 351 -9.80 -2.86 4.40
N ARG A 352 -10.52 -1.78 4.72
CA ARG A 352 -9.90 -0.48 4.91
C ARG A 352 -10.15 0.12 6.29
N GLY A 353 -9.08 0.63 6.90
CA GLY A 353 -9.16 1.27 8.21
C GLY A 353 -9.73 0.31 9.26
N VAL A 354 -10.67 0.81 10.07
CA VAL A 354 -11.25 0.08 11.21
C VAL A 354 -12.15 -1.10 10.75
N SER A 355 -12.67 -1.10 9.52
CA SER A 355 -13.48 -2.22 9.00
C SER A 355 -12.68 -3.53 8.90
N SER A 356 -11.35 -3.43 8.82
CA SER A 356 -10.43 -4.57 8.85
C SER A 356 -10.59 -5.41 10.09
N PHE A 357 -10.86 -4.81 11.25
CA PHE A 357 -11.01 -5.54 12.51
C PHE A 357 -12.46 -5.95 12.77
N ALA A 358 -13.43 -5.12 12.39
CA ALA A 358 -14.85 -5.45 12.54
C ALA A 358 -15.22 -6.72 11.76
N GLY A 359 -14.74 -6.87 10.52
CA GLY A 359 -15.03 -8.04 9.69
C GLY A 359 -14.46 -9.36 10.21
N ILE A 360 -13.39 -9.33 11.01
CA ILE A 360 -12.81 -10.56 11.61
C ILE A 360 -13.81 -11.21 12.56
N PHE A 361 -14.52 -10.40 13.36
CA PHE A 361 -15.52 -10.91 14.29
C PHE A 361 -16.70 -11.55 13.55
N THR A 362 -17.12 -10.97 12.42
CA THR A 362 -18.19 -11.49 11.58
C THR A 362 -17.81 -12.81 10.91
N ILE A 363 -16.60 -12.90 10.32
CA ILE A 363 -16.10 -14.13 9.69
C ILE A 363 -15.97 -15.25 10.72
N ARG A 364 -15.46 -14.94 11.93
CA ARG A 364 -15.30 -15.92 13.00
C ARG A 364 -16.64 -16.46 13.51
N ARG A 365 -17.67 -15.61 13.54
CA ARG A 365 -19.03 -16.01 13.90
C ARG A 365 -19.64 -16.95 12.86
N SER A 366 -19.55 -16.60 11.58
CA SER A 366 -20.04 -17.46 10.48
C SER A 366 -19.35 -18.82 10.44
N HIS A 367 -18.03 -18.88 10.65
CA HIS A 367 -17.31 -20.17 10.71
C HIS A 367 -17.79 -21.04 11.88
N LYS A 368 -18.05 -20.43 13.03
CA LYS A 368 -18.55 -21.14 14.21
C LYS A 368 -19.97 -21.66 14.00
N GLU A 369 -20.83 -20.87 13.37
CA GLU A 369 -22.20 -21.28 13.00
C GLU A 369 -22.15 -22.47 12.01
N SER A 370 -21.28 -22.44 10.99
CA SER A 370 -21.13 -23.57 10.05
C SER A 370 -20.53 -24.84 10.66
N GLU A 371 -19.59 -24.72 11.62
CA GLU A 371 -19.08 -25.89 12.37
C GLU A 371 -20.19 -26.48 13.26
N THR A 372 -21.04 -25.64 13.85
CA THR A 372 -22.13 -26.10 14.73
C THR A 372 -23.24 -26.80 13.93
N GLU A 373 -23.60 -26.31 12.75
CA GLU A 373 -24.57 -26.99 11.86
C GLU A 373 -24.05 -28.34 11.35
N GLY A 374 -22.78 -28.42 10.93
CA GLY A 374 -22.16 -29.67 10.48
C GLY A 374 -22.03 -30.73 11.58
N ASP A 375 -21.77 -30.31 12.82
CA ASP A 375 -21.74 -31.21 13.98
C ASP A 375 -23.14 -31.68 14.41
N THR A 376 -24.19 -30.89 14.11
CA THR A 376 -25.57 -31.27 14.41
C THR A 376 -26.09 -32.30 13.41
N GLU A 377 -25.80 -32.14 12.11
CA GLU A 377 -26.19 -33.10 11.07
C GLU A 377 -25.50 -34.47 11.23
N THR A 378 -24.23 -34.49 11.67
CA THR A 378 -23.49 -35.74 11.93
C THR A 378 -23.89 -36.45 13.23
N SER A 379 -24.69 -35.81 14.09
CA SER A 379 -25.24 -36.40 15.31
C SER A 379 -26.64 -37.00 15.16
N THR A 380 -27.23 -36.89 13.96
CA THR A 380 -28.57 -37.38 13.61
C THR A 380 -28.60 -38.54 12.61
N GLU A 381 -27.46 -39.14 12.28
CA GLU A 381 -27.39 -40.41 11.52
C GLU A 381 -27.08 -41.63 12.40
#